data_AF-A0A7C2T3B3-F1
#
_entry.id   AF-A0A7C2T3B3-F1
#
_cell.length_a   1.000
_cell.length_b   1.000
_cell.length_c   1.000
_cell.angle_alpha   90.00
_cell.angle_beta   90.00
_cell.angle_gamma   90.00
#
_symmetry.space_group_name_H-M   'P 1'
#
loop_
_entity.id
_entity.type
_entity.pdbx_description
1 polymer ?
#
loop_
_entity_poly.entity_id
_entity_poly.type
_entity_poly.pdbx_seq_one_letter_code
_entity_poly.pdbx_strand_id
1 'polypeptide(L)'
;MAEEPAEATAEEAVKNVEQAAATLKQAAESADASAESLAQASQQANSLINQIHSLADAVAGGPADWVYLLAIFILAIFVGYYVVWSVTPALHTPLMSVTNAISSVVIVGALIAVGADLAASPAGGWAKLFGFAAVALASVNIFGGFLVTQRMLAMYKKKGA
;
A
#
# COMPACT_ATOMS: atom_id res chain seq x y z
N MET A 1 56.22 15.69 56.43
CA MET A 1 55.28 14.57 56.24
C MET A 1 53.92 15.11 56.64
N ALA A 2 52.95 15.38 55.78
CA ALA A 2 52.81 15.44 54.33
C ALA A 2 51.45 16.14 54.13
N GLU A 3 51.35 17.27 53.45
CA GLU A 3 50.03 17.90 53.20
C GLU A 3 50.08 18.84 51.98
N GLU A 4 50.21 18.22 50.81
CA GLU A 4 49.85 18.73 49.48
C GLU A 4 49.46 17.44 48.71
N PRO A 5 48.18 17.18 48.32
CA PRO A 5 47.65 17.64 47.01
C PRO A 5 46.09 17.54 46.87
N ALA A 6 45.28 18.16 47.73
CA ALA A 6 43.83 17.88 47.77
C ALA A 6 42.92 18.88 47.03
N GLU A 7 43.34 20.13 46.83
CA GLU A 7 42.46 21.18 46.28
C GLU A 7 42.53 21.29 44.75
N ALA A 8 43.68 21.01 44.13
CA ALA A 8 43.85 21.08 42.67
C ALA A 8 43.07 20.00 41.90
N THR A 9 42.86 18.82 42.51
CA THR A 9 42.12 17.69 41.92
C THR A 9 40.60 17.86 42.00
N ALA A 10 40.09 18.58 43.01
CA ALA A 10 38.66 18.86 43.15
C ALA A 10 38.17 19.90 42.12
N GLU A 11 38.97 20.93 41.85
CA GLU A 11 38.65 21.97 40.87
C GLU A 11 38.68 21.43 39.42
N GLU A 12 39.62 20.54 39.11
CA GLU A 12 39.71 19.84 37.83
C GLU A 12 38.54 18.86 37.63
N ALA A 13 38.12 18.15 38.69
CA ALA A 13 36.95 17.28 38.64
C ALA A 13 35.64 18.05 38.39
N VAL A 14 35.48 19.24 38.99
CA VAL A 14 34.30 20.11 38.75
C VAL A 14 34.28 20.63 37.31
N LYS A 15 35.42 21.07 36.76
CA LYS A 15 35.52 21.49 35.35
C LYS A 15 35.23 20.36 34.37
N ASN A 16 35.68 19.14 34.66
CA ASN A 16 35.42 17.97 33.83
C ASN A 16 33.95 17.56 33.84
N VAL A 17 33.26 17.70 34.98
CA VAL A 17 31.80 17.47 35.10
C VAL A 17 31.02 18.57 34.37
N GLU A 18 31.48 19.81 34.42
CA GLU A 18 30.86 20.93 33.70
C GLU A 18 31.05 20.82 32.17
N GLN A 19 32.22 20.37 31.70
CA GLN A 19 32.44 20.00 30.31
C GLN A 19 31.63 18.77 29.88
N ALA A 20 31.46 17.77 30.75
CA ALA A 20 30.59 16.62 30.47
C ALA A 20 29.11 17.03 30.37
N ALA A 21 28.65 17.96 31.21
CA ALA A 21 27.29 18.51 31.12
C ALA A 21 27.09 19.38 29.86
N ALA A 22 28.11 20.16 29.47
CA ALA A 22 28.07 20.99 28.26
C ALA A 22 28.04 20.14 26.97
N THR A 23 28.82 19.05 26.92
CA THR A 23 28.82 18.12 25.78
C THR A 23 27.53 17.32 25.66
N LEU A 24 26.90 16.93 26.78
CA LEU A 24 25.58 16.31 26.77
C LEU A 24 24.49 17.26 26.29
N LYS A 25 24.55 18.54 26.67
CA LYS A 25 23.61 19.56 26.20
C LYS A 25 23.76 19.81 24.69
N GLN A 26 24.99 19.88 24.20
CA GLN A 26 25.28 20.01 22.77
C GLN A 26 24.89 18.75 21.96
N ALA A 27 24.97 17.56 22.57
CA ALA A 27 24.47 16.31 21.97
C ALA A 27 22.93 16.26 21.92
N ALA A 28 22.24 16.80 22.92
CA ALA A 28 20.78 16.93 22.91
C ALA A 28 20.31 17.95 21.87
N GLU A 29 20.96 19.11 21.77
CA GLU A 29 20.65 20.13 20.77
C GLU A 29 20.88 19.65 19.33
N SER A 30 21.90 18.81 19.10
CA SER A 30 22.13 18.19 17.78
C SER A 30 21.17 17.03 17.47
N ALA A 31 20.67 16.33 18.49
CA ALA A 31 19.59 15.35 18.34
C ALA A 31 18.26 16.01 17.93
N ASP A 32 17.90 17.13 18.57
CA ASP A 32 16.69 17.90 18.22
C ASP A 32 16.79 18.49 16.80
N ALA A 33 17.95 19.01 16.40
CA ALA A 33 18.19 19.48 15.04
C ALA A 33 18.07 18.36 13.98
N SER A 34 18.51 17.14 14.32
CA SER A 34 18.36 15.98 13.43
C SER A 34 16.90 15.51 13.32
N ALA A 35 16.13 15.60 14.40
CA ALA A 35 14.70 15.29 14.42
C ALA A 35 13.89 16.29 13.57
N GLU A 36 14.24 17.58 13.61
CA GLU A 36 13.66 18.60 12.74
C GLU A 36 13.99 18.35 11.26
N SER A 37 15.21 17.91 10.95
CA SER A 37 15.62 17.58 9.58
C SER A 37 14.85 16.39 9.00
N LEU A 38 14.53 15.39 9.83
CA LEU A 38 13.70 14.24 9.46
C LEU A 38 12.23 14.65 9.28
N ALA A 39 11.72 15.54 10.14
CA ALA A 39 10.39 16.09 10.00
C ALA A 39 10.26 16.89 8.68
N GLN A 40 11.25 17.71 8.34
CA GLN A 40 11.31 18.46 7.09
C GLN A 40 11.44 17.53 5.86
N ALA A 41 12.28 16.49 5.94
CA ALA A 41 12.41 15.49 4.88
C ALA A 41 11.09 14.72 4.65
N SER A 42 10.36 14.40 5.73
CA SER A 42 9.04 13.76 5.64
C SER A 42 7.99 14.68 5.01
N GLN A 43 8.01 15.97 5.36
CA GLN A 43 7.11 16.98 4.79
C GLN A 43 7.40 17.20 3.30
N GLN A 44 8.68 17.19 2.92
CA GLN A 44 9.11 17.29 1.53
C GLN A 44 8.70 16.04 0.72
N ALA A 45 8.86 14.84 1.27
CA ALA A 45 8.40 13.59 0.67
C ALA A 45 6.87 13.58 0.46
N ASN A 46 6.10 14.01 1.48
CA ASN A 46 4.65 14.14 1.38
C ASN A 46 4.23 15.17 0.31
N SER A 47 4.97 16.27 0.16
CA SER A 47 4.71 17.28 -0.87
C SER A 47 4.93 16.75 -2.29
N LEU A 48 5.94 15.90 -2.50
CA LEU A 48 6.22 15.26 -3.80
C LEU A 48 5.14 14.23 -4.13
N ILE A 49 4.69 13.44 -3.16
CA ILE A 49 3.59 12.49 -3.33
C ILE A 49 2.30 13.23 -3.72
N ASN A 50 1.99 14.35 -3.06
CA ASN A 50 0.82 15.16 -3.38
C ASN A 50 0.90 15.79 -4.78
N GLN A 51 2.09 16.20 -5.23
CA GLN A 51 2.29 16.68 -6.60
C GLN A 51 2.07 15.57 -7.63
N ILE A 52 2.59 14.36 -7.39
CA ILE A 52 2.35 13.18 -8.24
C ILE A 52 0.86 12.84 -8.29
N HIS A 53 0.17 12.88 -7.15
CA HIS A 53 -1.27 12.63 -7.08
C HIS A 53 -2.06 13.66 -7.89
N SER A 54 -1.72 14.95 -7.76
CA SER A 54 -2.38 16.02 -8.51
C SER A 54 -2.15 15.93 -10.02
N LEU A 55 -0.98 15.44 -10.46
CA LEU A 55 -0.69 15.19 -11.86
C LEU A 55 -1.46 13.97 -12.38
N ALA A 56 -1.57 12.91 -11.57
CA ALA A 56 -2.39 11.74 -11.90
C ALA A 56 -3.87 12.11 -12.00
N ASP A 57 -4.39 12.92 -11.08
CA ASP A 57 -5.77 13.44 -11.11
C ASP A 57 -6.00 14.41 -12.27
N ALA A 58 -5.00 15.20 -12.66
CA ALA A 58 -5.10 16.07 -13.85
C ALA A 58 -5.10 15.28 -15.17
N VAL A 59 -4.55 14.05 -15.16
CA VAL A 59 -4.56 13.10 -16.28
C VAL A 59 -5.75 12.13 -16.19
N ALA A 60 -6.47 12.08 -15.06
CA ALA A 60 -7.57 11.16 -14.84
C ALA A 60 -8.95 11.82 -14.57
N GLY A 61 -9.01 13.12 -14.25
CA GLY A 61 -10.20 13.83 -13.76
C GLY A 61 -10.79 14.92 -14.67
N GLY A 62 -10.22 15.19 -15.85
CA GLY A 62 -10.77 16.14 -16.83
C GLY A 62 -12.01 15.59 -17.57
N PRO A 63 -12.81 16.45 -18.24
CA PRO A 63 -13.89 16.00 -19.13
C PRO A 63 -13.40 15.07 -20.25
N ALA A 64 -12.16 15.26 -20.70
CA ALA A 64 -11.47 14.35 -21.62
C ALA A 64 -11.21 12.98 -21.00
N ASP A 65 -11.00 12.90 -19.69
CA ASP A 65 -10.66 11.66 -18.99
C ASP A 65 -11.90 10.80 -18.74
N TRP A 66 -13.05 11.42 -18.46
CA TRP A 66 -14.32 10.68 -18.46
C TRP A 66 -14.64 10.12 -19.86
N VAL A 67 -14.45 10.91 -20.93
CA VAL A 67 -14.63 10.43 -22.31
C VAL A 67 -13.62 9.32 -22.62
N TYR A 68 -12.37 9.42 -22.16
CA TYR A 68 -11.33 8.41 -22.33
C TYR A 68 -11.64 7.11 -21.58
N LEU A 69 -12.04 7.19 -20.31
CA LEU A 69 -12.47 6.04 -19.51
C LEU A 69 -13.74 5.40 -20.10
N LEU A 70 -14.68 6.21 -20.60
CA LEU A 70 -15.86 5.75 -21.30
C LEU A 70 -15.50 5.04 -22.61
N ALA A 71 -14.54 5.58 -23.37
CA ALA A 71 -14.05 4.95 -24.59
C ALA A 71 -13.40 3.59 -24.28
N ILE A 72 -12.56 3.50 -23.26
CA ILE A 72 -11.97 2.23 -22.79
C ILE A 72 -13.07 1.26 -22.36
N PHE A 73 -14.07 1.72 -21.61
CA PHE A 73 -15.19 0.91 -21.16
C PHE A 73 -15.98 0.32 -22.34
N ILE A 74 -16.34 1.15 -23.32
CA ILE A 74 -17.04 0.71 -24.53
C ILE A 74 -16.17 -0.28 -25.33
N LEU A 75 -14.88 0.02 -25.51
CA LEU A 75 -13.95 -0.85 -26.22
C LEU A 75 -13.80 -2.21 -25.51
N ALA A 76 -13.73 -2.21 -24.17
CA ALA A 76 -13.68 -3.42 -23.36
C ALA A 76 -14.96 -4.27 -23.50
N ILE A 77 -16.15 -3.66 -23.63
CA ILE A 77 -17.39 -4.38 -23.92
C ILE A 77 -17.30 -5.09 -25.27
N PHE A 78 -16.85 -4.39 -26.32
CA PHE A 78 -16.67 -5.00 -27.65
C PHE A 78 -15.69 -6.18 -27.59
N VAL A 79 -14.53 -5.99 -26.96
CA VAL A 79 -13.53 -7.05 -26.80
C VAL A 79 -14.11 -8.24 -26.02
N GLY A 80 -14.81 -7.98 -24.91
CA GLY A 80 -15.45 -9.01 -24.10
C GLY A 80 -16.49 -9.81 -24.87
N TYR A 81 -17.33 -9.15 -25.66
CA TYR A 81 -18.32 -9.80 -26.53
C TYR A 81 -17.64 -10.75 -27.53
N TYR A 82 -16.65 -10.27 -28.28
CA TYR A 82 -15.94 -11.08 -29.28
C TYR A 82 -15.21 -12.27 -28.64
N VAL A 83 -14.57 -12.07 -27.48
CA VAL A 83 -13.86 -13.13 -26.76
C VAL A 83 -14.81 -14.24 -26.33
N VAL A 84 -15.96 -13.91 -25.74
CA VAL A 84 -16.94 -14.91 -25.28
C VAL A 84 -17.66 -15.58 -26.44
N TRP A 85 -17.95 -14.87 -27.53
CA TRP A 85 -18.68 -15.44 -28.67
C TRP A 85 -17.82 -16.39 -29.53
N SER A 86 -16.49 -16.29 -29.42
CA SER A 86 -15.53 -17.13 -30.14
C SER A 86 -15.25 -18.51 -29.50
N VAL A 87 -16.00 -18.92 -28.47
CA VAL A 87 -15.76 -20.19 -27.76
C VAL A 87 -16.60 -21.35 -28.28
N THR A 88 -16.04 -22.56 -28.22
CA THR A 88 -16.76 -23.80 -28.58
C THR A 88 -17.92 -24.06 -27.61
N PRO A 89 -19.11 -24.51 -28.07
CA PRO A 89 -20.28 -24.71 -27.21
C PRO A 89 -20.08 -25.63 -25.99
N ALA A 90 -19.18 -26.60 -26.09
CA ALA A 90 -18.82 -27.48 -24.97
C ALA A 90 -18.15 -26.75 -23.79
N LEU A 91 -17.64 -25.53 -24.02
CA LEU A 91 -16.89 -24.75 -23.03
C LEU A 91 -17.75 -23.69 -22.32
N HIS A 92 -19.04 -23.55 -22.61
CA HIS A 92 -19.88 -22.55 -21.92
C HIS A 92 -19.92 -22.77 -20.40
N THR A 93 -20.01 -24.02 -19.94
CA THR A 93 -20.03 -24.33 -18.49
C THR A 93 -18.67 -24.04 -17.83
N PRO A 94 -17.52 -24.47 -18.39
CA PRO A 94 -16.21 -24.01 -17.91
C PRO A 94 -16.01 -22.48 -17.99
N LEU A 95 -16.50 -21.83 -19.06
CA LEU A 95 -16.37 -20.39 -19.26
C LEU A 95 -17.16 -19.62 -18.20
N MET A 96 -18.34 -20.11 -17.81
CA MET A 96 -19.11 -19.54 -16.70
C MET A 96 -18.29 -19.55 -15.40
N SER A 97 -17.59 -20.65 -15.11
CA SER A 97 -16.71 -20.76 -13.93
C SER A 97 -15.50 -19.81 -14.02
N VAL A 98 -14.89 -19.66 -15.21
CA VAL A 98 -13.80 -18.70 -15.44
C VAL A 98 -14.29 -17.26 -15.21
N THR A 99 -15.46 -16.89 -15.72
CA THR A 99 -15.99 -15.54 -15.55
C THR A 99 -16.27 -15.22 -14.07
N ASN A 100 -16.66 -16.23 -13.27
CA ASN A 100 -16.79 -16.08 -11.82
C ASN A 100 -15.42 -15.78 -11.17
N ALA A 101 -14.35 -16.47 -11.58
CA ALA A 101 -13.00 -16.20 -11.09
C ALA A 101 -12.51 -14.79 -11.51
N ILE A 102 -12.72 -14.39 -12.77
CA ILE A 102 -12.31 -13.07 -13.30
C ILE A 102 -13.02 -11.93 -12.57
N SER A 103 -14.29 -12.11 -12.19
CA SER A 103 -15.05 -11.10 -11.42
C SER A 103 -14.37 -10.71 -10.09
N SER A 104 -13.43 -11.53 -9.60
CA SER A 104 -12.67 -11.28 -8.38
C SER A 104 -11.66 -10.13 -8.48
N VAL A 105 -11.60 -9.40 -9.59
CA VAL A 105 -10.82 -8.15 -9.74
C VAL A 105 -11.14 -7.13 -8.63
N VAL A 106 -12.31 -7.25 -7.99
CA VAL A 106 -12.73 -6.50 -6.79
C VAL A 106 -11.67 -6.53 -5.67
N ILE A 107 -10.80 -7.55 -5.60
CA ILE A 107 -9.70 -7.60 -4.63
C ILE A 107 -8.77 -6.36 -4.72
N VAL A 108 -8.59 -5.78 -5.91
CA VAL A 108 -7.77 -4.57 -6.09
C VAL A 108 -8.37 -3.41 -5.29
N GLY A 109 -9.69 -3.22 -5.37
CA GLY A 109 -10.39 -2.20 -4.59
C GLY A 109 -10.33 -2.47 -3.08
N ALA A 110 -10.43 -3.74 -2.67
CA ALA A 110 -10.33 -4.13 -1.27
C ALA A 110 -8.93 -3.85 -0.69
N LEU A 111 -7.86 -4.12 -1.44
CA LEU A 111 -6.49 -3.82 -1.02
C LEU A 111 -6.24 -2.32 -0.89
N ILE A 112 -6.79 -1.52 -1.81
CA ILE A 112 -6.74 -0.05 -1.70
C ILE A 112 -7.47 0.41 -0.44
N ALA A 113 -8.65 -0.15 -0.13
CA ALA A 113 -9.40 0.20 1.07
C ALA A 113 -8.68 -0.15 2.39
N VAL A 114 -7.92 -1.25 2.43
CA VAL A 114 -7.12 -1.65 3.61
C VAL A 114 -5.84 -0.81 3.74
N GLY A 115 -5.17 -0.56 2.61
CA GLY A 115 -3.89 0.16 2.56
C GLY A 115 -4.03 1.68 2.61
N ALA A 116 -5.24 2.22 2.39
CA ALA A 116 -5.49 3.64 2.54
C ALA A 116 -5.33 4.04 4.01
N ASP A 117 -4.37 4.93 4.28
CA ASP A 117 -4.05 5.39 5.62
C ASP A 117 -5.08 6.43 6.10
N LEU A 118 -6.34 6.00 6.23
CA LEU A 118 -7.44 6.77 6.84
C LEU A 118 -7.23 6.98 8.35
N ALA A 119 -6.00 6.92 8.84
CA ALA A 119 -5.61 7.06 10.24
C ALA A 119 -6.01 8.42 10.86
N ALA A 120 -6.31 9.43 10.04
CA ALA A 120 -6.72 10.76 10.49
C ALA A 120 -8.24 10.99 10.54
N SER A 121 -9.08 10.00 10.19
CA SER A 121 -10.54 10.14 10.23
C SER A 121 -11.20 9.14 11.19
N PRO A 122 -12.26 9.54 11.94
CA PRO A 122 -13.04 8.64 12.81
C PRO A 122 -13.62 7.40 12.08
N ALA A 123 -13.71 7.46 10.75
CA ALA A 123 -14.17 6.39 9.88
C ALA A 123 -13.08 5.37 9.47
N GLY A 124 -11.79 5.62 9.77
CA GLY A 124 -10.67 4.79 9.31
C GLY A 124 -10.67 3.37 9.88
N GLY A 125 -11.20 3.17 11.09
CA GLY A 125 -11.35 1.84 11.68
C GLY A 125 -12.36 0.97 10.92
N TRP A 126 -13.48 1.55 10.49
CA TRP A 126 -14.49 0.84 9.71
C TRP A 126 -14.01 0.51 8.29
N ALA A 127 -13.30 1.42 7.64
CA ALA A 127 -12.72 1.19 6.32
C ALA A 127 -11.72 0.02 6.33
N LYS A 128 -10.84 -0.05 7.34
CA LYS A 128 -9.89 -1.16 7.51
C LYS A 128 -10.60 -2.48 7.81
N LEU A 129 -11.64 -2.47 8.64
CA LEU A 129 -12.43 -3.67 8.96
C LEU A 129 -13.17 -4.22 7.73
N PHE A 130 -13.89 -3.37 7.01
CA PHE A 130 -14.60 -3.75 5.79
C PHE A 130 -13.65 -4.11 4.66
N GLY A 131 -12.52 -3.41 4.53
CA GLY A 131 -11.46 -3.75 3.59
C GLY A 131 -10.89 -5.14 3.88
N PHE A 132 -10.59 -5.46 5.14
CA PHE A 132 -10.09 -6.78 5.53
C PHE A 132 -11.12 -7.88 5.23
N ALA A 133 -12.39 -7.65 5.59
CA ALA A 133 -13.47 -8.58 5.25
C ALA A 133 -13.63 -8.75 3.72
N ALA A 134 -13.51 -7.66 2.95
CA ALA A 134 -13.59 -7.69 1.50
C ALA A 134 -12.41 -8.48 0.88
N VAL A 135 -11.19 -8.33 1.40
CA VAL A 135 -10.04 -9.14 0.96
C VAL A 135 -10.27 -10.62 1.26
N ALA A 136 -10.77 -10.96 2.46
CA ALA A 136 -11.09 -12.33 2.82
C ALA A 136 -12.14 -12.95 1.88
N LEU A 137 -13.26 -12.25 1.63
CA LEU A 137 -14.31 -12.71 0.71
C LEU A 137 -13.83 -12.80 -0.75
N ALA A 138 -13.05 -11.82 -1.21
CA ALA A 138 -12.49 -11.83 -2.55
C ALA A 138 -11.53 -13.02 -2.73
N SER A 139 -10.72 -13.33 -1.72
CA SER A 139 -9.80 -14.48 -1.77
C SER A 139 -10.53 -15.81 -1.95
N VAL A 140 -11.67 -16.00 -1.28
CA VAL A 140 -12.51 -17.20 -1.45
C VAL A 140 -13.03 -17.31 -2.88
N ASN A 141 -13.46 -16.20 -3.48
CA ASN A 141 -13.94 -16.21 -4.87
C ASN A 141 -12.81 -16.50 -5.88
N ILE A 142 -11.61 -15.96 -5.65
CA ILE A 142 -10.41 -16.27 -6.46
C ILE A 142 -10.11 -17.76 -6.38
N PHE A 143 -9.84 -18.27 -5.18
CA PHE A 143 -9.39 -19.66 -5.02
C PHE A 143 -10.49 -20.65 -5.38
N GLY A 144 -11.73 -20.41 -4.96
CA GLY A 144 -12.88 -21.25 -5.31
C GLY A 144 -13.15 -21.27 -6.81
N GLY A 145 -13.15 -20.10 -7.46
CA GLY A 145 -13.38 -19.98 -8.90
C GLY A 145 -12.32 -20.70 -9.72
N PHE A 146 -11.04 -20.55 -9.39
CA PHE A 146 -9.96 -21.22 -10.14
C PHE A 146 -9.89 -22.72 -9.88
N LEU A 147 -10.11 -23.19 -8.66
CA LEU A 147 -10.04 -24.63 -8.31
C LEU A 147 -11.19 -25.42 -8.96
N VAL A 148 -12.41 -24.86 -8.94
CA VAL A 148 -13.57 -25.46 -9.63
C VAL A 148 -13.35 -25.47 -11.14
N THR A 149 -12.87 -24.37 -11.72
CA THR A 149 -12.56 -24.29 -13.16
C THR A 149 -11.54 -25.34 -13.56
N GLN A 150 -10.45 -25.51 -12.80
CA GLN A 150 -9.43 -26.52 -13.06
C GLN A 150 -10.01 -27.93 -13.01
N ARG A 151 -10.88 -28.23 -12.04
CA ARG A 151 -11.59 -29.51 -11.97
C ARG A 151 -12.51 -29.72 -13.16
N MET A 152 -13.20 -28.68 -13.63
CA MET A 152 -14.06 -28.74 -14.82
C MET A 152 -13.27 -28.99 -16.10
N LEU A 153 -12.14 -28.29 -16.28
CA LEU A 153 -11.26 -28.46 -17.45
C LEU A 153 -10.48 -29.78 -17.42
N ALA A 154 -10.14 -30.29 -16.24
CA ALA A 154 -9.48 -31.59 -16.08
C ALA A 154 -10.34 -32.75 -16.58
N MET A 155 -11.68 -32.62 -16.57
CA MET A 155 -12.59 -33.63 -17.13
C MET A 155 -12.56 -33.70 -18.66
N TYR A 156 -12.02 -32.68 -19.34
CA TYR A 156 -11.82 -32.68 -20.80
C TYR A 156 -10.45 -33.23 -21.21
N LYS A 157 -9.53 -33.47 -20.27
CA LYS A 157 -8.27 -34.17 -20.55
C LYS A 157 -8.54 -35.67 -20.69
N LYS A 158 -8.18 -36.25 -21.83
CA LYS A 158 -8.23 -37.70 -22.05
C LYS A 158 -7.31 -38.39 -21.04
N LYS A 159 -7.84 -39.37 -20.30
CA LYS A 159 -7.09 -40.17 -19.32
C LYS A 159 -5.99 -40.95 -20.06
N GLY A 160 -4.74 -40.45 -20.06
CA GLY A 160 -3.56 -41.15 -20.58
C GLY A 160 -2.77 -40.47 -21.72
N ALA A 161 -2.53 -39.16 -21.65
CA ALA A 161 -1.44 -38.50 -22.38
C ALA A 161 -0.73 -37.52 -21.45
#